data_AF-A0A7X7F6Z6-F1
#
_entry.id   AF-A0A7X7F6Z6-F1
#
_cell.length_a   1.000
_cell.length_b   1.000
_cell.length_c   1.000
_cell.angle_alpha   90.00
_cell.angle_beta   90.00
_cell.angle_gamma   90.00
#
_symmetry.space_group_name_H-M   'P 1'
#
loop_
_entity.id
_entity.type
_entity.pdbx_description
1 polymer ?
#
loop_
_entity_poly.entity_id
_entity_poly.type
_entity_poly.pdbx_seq_one_letter_code
_entity_poly.pdbx_strand_id
1 'polypeptide(L)'
;MKSTFFALLGLAAAFASAQDAAPPVDEIVAKANRMSYYQGQNGRAKVSMAIKDSQGRERTREFTILRMDLEPADATNDVFTGDQKMYVYFERPADVNKMAYLVYKHVDGRDDDRWLFMPGLNLVKRVAASDKRTSFVGSDFFYEDVSGRSP
;
A
#
# COMPACT_ATOMS: atom_id res chain seq x y z
N MET A 1 -27.22 29.47 74.80
CA MET A 1 -25.92 29.04 74.21
C MET A 1 -26.23 28.29 72.94
N LYS A 2 -25.71 28.76 71.80
CA LYS A 2 -26.19 28.44 70.44
C LYS A 2 -25.55 27.14 69.94
N SER A 3 -26.39 26.18 69.58
CA SER A 3 -26.07 25.03 68.73
C SER A 3 -26.27 25.44 67.28
N THR A 4 -25.31 25.14 66.40
CA THR A 4 -25.55 24.95 64.96
C THR A 4 -24.37 24.17 64.37
N PHE A 5 -24.64 22.90 64.08
CA PHE A 5 -23.87 22.04 63.19
C PHE A 5 -24.18 22.48 61.74
N PHE A 6 -23.17 22.76 60.92
CA PHE A 6 -23.37 22.90 59.48
C PHE A 6 -22.34 22.04 58.76
N ALA A 7 -22.85 21.01 58.08
CA ALA A 7 -22.12 20.14 57.19
C ALA A 7 -21.66 20.92 55.96
N LEU A 8 -20.39 20.80 55.57
CA LEU A 8 -19.93 21.14 54.23
C LEU A 8 -19.73 19.84 53.44
N LEU A 9 -20.79 19.48 52.72
CA LEU A 9 -20.85 18.39 51.77
C LEU A 9 -20.41 18.90 50.40
N GLY A 10 -19.48 18.19 49.76
CA GLY A 10 -19.51 17.99 48.31
C GLY A 10 -18.83 19.03 47.42
N LEU A 11 -17.64 18.68 46.93
CA LEU A 11 -17.33 18.81 45.51
C LEU A 11 -16.35 17.72 45.09
N ALA A 12 -16.84 16.48 45.01
CA ALA A 12 -16.16 15.45 44.23
C ALA A 12 -16.36 15.82 42.75
N ALA A 13 -15.35 16.44 42.15
CA ALA A 13 -15.31 16.66 40.72
C ALA A 13 -15.34 15.29 40.03
N ALA A 14 -16.48 14.94 39.44
CA ALA A 14 -16.59 13.83 38.52
C ALA A 14 -15.72 14.16 37.30
N PHE A 15 -14.49 13.67 37.28
CA PHE A 15 -13.75 13.48 36.05
C PHE A 15 -14.47 12.38 35.27
N ALA A 16 -15.54 12.77 34.56
CA ALA A 16 -16.05 11.96 33.46
C ALA A 16 -14.97 11.98 32.38
N SER A 17 -14.10 10.98 32.38
CA SER A 17 -13.27 10.67 31.23
C SER A 17 -14.21 10.37 30.08
N ALA A 18 -14.37 11.33 29.16
CA ALA A 18 -14.91 11.08 27.84
C ALA A 18 -13.98 10.03 27.20
N GLN A 19 -14.45 8.78 27.21
CA GLN A 19 -13.76 7.70 26.56
C GLN A 19 -14.02 7.90 25.06
N ASP A 20 -13.06 8.52 24.36
CA ASP A 20 -13.14 8.70 22.91
C ASP A 20 -13.44 7.34 22.29
N ALA A 21 -14.61 7.22 21.67
CA ALA A 21 -14.98 6.01 20.97
C ALA A 21 -14.00 5.80 19.81
N ALA A 22 -13.50 4.57 19.67
CA ALA A 22 -12.59 4.25 18.57
C ALA A 22 -13.25 4.56 17.22
N PRO A 23 -12.50 5.08 16.22
CA PRO A 23 -13.06 5.33 14.89
C PRO A 23 -13.61 4.04 14.25
N PRO A 24 -14.58 4.15 13.32
CA PRO A 24 -15.07 3.02 12.54
C PRO A 24 -13.93 2.31 11.77
N VAL A 25 -14.06 1.00 11.55
CA VAL A 25 -13.05 0.20 10.83
C VAL A 25 -12.75 0.75 9.45
N ASP A 26 -13.78 1.13 8.68
CA ASP A 26 -13.61 1.66 7.33
C ASP A 26 -12.81 2.96 7.31
N GLU A 27 -12.98 3.80 8.34
CA GLU A 27 -12.20 5.04 8.48
C GLU A 27 -10.72 4.72 8.75
N ILE A 28 -10.45 3.74 9.59
CA ILE A 28 -9.08 3.29 9.89
C ILE A 28 -8.43 2.72 8.64
N VAL A 29 -9.13 1.85 7.90
CA VAL A 29 -8.65 1.23 6.66
C VAL A 29 -8.38 2.30 5.60
N ALA A 30 -9.30 3.25 5.39
CA ALA A 30 -9.13 4.34 4.45
C ALA A 30 -7.91 5.23 4.79
N LYS A 31 -7.75 5.59 6.07
CA LYS A 31 -6.59 6.35 6.54
C LYS A 31 -5.29 5.58 6.35
N ALA A 32 -5.26 4.30 6.72
CA ALA A 32 -4.07 3.46 6.54
C ALA A 32 -3.69 3.33 5.06
N ASN A 33 -4.66 3.06 4.19
CA ASN A 33 -4.43 2.96 2.74
C ASN A 33 -3.88 4.27 2.16
N ARG A 34 -4.46 5.41 2.55
CA ARG A 34 -3.96 6.74 2.16
C ARG A 34 -2.51 6.97 2.61
N MET A 35 -2.19 6.59 3.85
CA MET A 35 -0.85 6.72 4.40
C MET A 35 0.17 5.83 3.70
N SER A 36 -0.23 4.65 3.24
CA SER A 36 0.64 3.73 2.51
C SER A 36 0.84 4.11 1.04
N TYR A 37 -0.21 4.57 0.35
CA TYR A 37 -0.22 4.61 -1.11
C TYR A 37 -0.41 5.98 -1.75
N TYR A 38 -0.79 7.02 -1.01
CA TYR A 38 -1.20 8.31 -1.58
C TYR A 38 -0.56 9.52 -0.88
N GLN A 39 0.72 9.40 -0.50
CA GLN A 39 1.47 10.47 0.19
C GLN A 39 2.00 11.57 -0.74
N GLY A 40 1.75 11.48 -2.05
CA GLY A 40 2.13 12.49 -3.03
C GLY A 40 1.74 12.06 -4.44
N GLN A 41 1.83 12.94 -5.42
CA GLN A 41 1.39 12.67 -6.80
C GLN A 41 2.21 11.58 -7.52
N ASN A 42 3.49 11.45 -7.18
CA ASN A 42 4.37 10.42 -7.76
C ASN A 42 5.34 9.90 -6.72
N GLY A 43 5.99 8.78 -7.02
CA GLY A 43 6.91 8.11 -6.12
C GLY A 43 7.97 7.35 -6.87
N ARG A 44 9.16 7.26 -6.26
CA ARG A 44 10.27 6.45 -6.75
C ARG A 44 10.90 5.69 -5.60
N ALA A 45 11.10 4.40 -5.78
CA ALA A 45 11.86 3.57 -4.86
C ALA A 45 12.95 2.80 -5.62
N LYS A 46 14.17 2.79 -5.07
CA LYS A 46 15.21 1.83 -5.49
C LYS A 46 15.19 0.68 -4.50
N VAL A 47 15.07 -0.54 -5.00
CA VAL A 47 14.90 -1.73 -4.18
C VAL A 47 16.07 -2.68 -4.45
N SER A 48 16.67 -3.18 -3.38
CA SER A 48 17.53 -4.35 -3.39
C SER A 48 16.81 -5.47 -2.66
N MET A 49 16.57 -6.58 -3.35
CA MET A 49 15.82 -7.73 -2.85
C MET A 49 16.74 -8.94 -2.80
N ALA A 50 16.80 -9.60 -1.64
CA ALA A 50 17.45 -10.90 -1.46
C ALA A 50 16.38 -11.97 -1.23
N ILE A 51 16.42 -13.05 -2.01
CA ILE A 51 15.52 -14.19 -1.91
C ILE A 51 16.35 -15.39 -1.45
N LYS A 52 16.01 -15.94 -0.30
CA LYS A 52 16.70 -17.08 0.30
C LYS A 52 15.77 -18.28 0.31
N ASP A 53 16.25 -19.41 -0.20
CA ASP A 53 15.49 -20.65 -0.11
C ASP A 53 15.76 -21.42 1.19
N SER A 54 15.07 -22.54 1.38
CA SER A 54 15.20 -23.40 2.57
C SER A 54 16.58 -24.02 2.75
N GLN A 55 17.43 -24.03 1.72
CA GLN A 55 18.81 -24.52 1.77
C GLN A 55 19.81 -23.39 2.02
N GLY A 56 19.34 -22.15 2.20
CA GLY A 56 20.17 -20.97 2.42
C GLY A 56 20.80 -20.41 1.15
N ARG A 57 20.42 -20.88 -0.04
CA ARG A 57 20.91 -20.30 -1.31
C ARG A 57 20.22 -18.96 -1.54
N GLU A 58 20.99 -17.97 -1.98
CA GLU A 58 20.51 -16.61 -2.18
C GLU A 58 20.47 -16.22 -3.66
N ARG A 59 19.39 -15.55 -4.06
CA ARG A 59 19.29 -14.81 -5.32
C ARG A 59 18.99 -13.36 -5.03
N THR A 60 19.70 -12.44 -5.66
CA THR A 60 19.48 -11.01 -5.50
C THR A 60 18.81 -10.40 -6.71
N ARG A 61 18.10 -9.28 -6.53
CA ARG A 61 17.52 -8.45 -7.60
C ARG A 61 17.63 -6.98 -7.20
N GLU A 62 17.98 -6.13 -8.16
CA GLU A 62 17.93 -4.67 -8.01
C GLU A 62 16.97 -4.12 -9.06
N PHE A 63 16.02 -3.31 -8.61
CA PHE A 63 15.03 -2.69 -9.48
C PHE A 63 14.57 -1.34 -8.95
N THR A 64 14.11 -0.48 -9.85
CA THR A 64 13.43 0.78 -9.52
C THR A 64 11.93 0.60 -9.70
N ILE A 65 11.15 1.03 -8.70
CA ILE A 65 9.69 1.21 -8.80
C ILE A 65 9.42 2.70 -9.04
N LEU A 66 8.62 2.99 -10.04
CA LEU A 66 7.98 4.27 -10.28
C LEU A 66 6.49 4.13 -10.08
N ARG A 67 5.89 5.10 -9.40
CA ARG A 67 4.45 5.19 -9.17
C ARG A 67 3.98 6.59 -9.51
N MET A 68 2.82 6.70 -10.15
CA MET A 68 2.13 7.95 -10.43
C MET A 68 0.65 7.78 -10.08
N ASP A 69 0.14 8.69 -9.27
CA ASP A 69 -1.28 8.77 -8.94
C ASP A 69 -1.97 9.68 -9.94
N LEU A 70 -3.18 9.30 -10.32
CA LEU A 70 -4.05 10.09 -11.17
C LEU A 70 -5.09 10.81 -10.32
N GLU A 71 -5.63 11.87 -10.89
CA GLU A 71 -6.71 12.62 -10.26
C GLU A 71 -8.01 11.79 -10.26
N PRO A 72 -8.75 11.74 -9.14
CA PRO A 72 -10.08 11.15 -9.13
C PRO A 72 -11.02 11.90 -10.09
N ALA A 73 -11.93 11.19 -10.74
CA ALA A 73 -12.87 11.79 -11.69
C ALA A 73 -13.71 12.94 -11.11
N ASP A 74 -13.99 12.91 -9.80
CA ASP A 74 -14.88 13.85 -9.11
C ASP A 74 -14.16 14.71 -8.04
N ALA A 75 -12.84 14.90 -8.15
CA ALA A 75 -12.06 15.58 -7.13
C ALA A 75 -12.28 17.11 -7.07
N THR A 76 -12.46 17.66 -5.87
CA THR A 76 -12.53 19.12 -5.63
C THR A 76 -11.45 19.65 -4.67
N ASN A 77 -10.67 18.74 -4.06
CA ASN A 77 -9.83 19.07 -2.91
C ASN A 77 -8.68 18.07 -2.66
N ASP A 78 -8.71 16.87 -3.26
CA ASP A 78 -7.65 15.86 -3.16
C ASP A 78 -7.29 15.29 -4.53
N VAL A 79 -6.28 15.90 -5.15
CA VAL A 79 -6.01 15.81 -6.60
C VAL A 79 -5.23 14.58 -7.04
N PHE A 80 -4.90 13.65 -6.15
CA PHE A 80 -4.08 12.47 -6.48
C PHE A 80 -4.50 11.20 -5.73
N THR A 81 -5.79 10.94 -5.55
CA THR A 81 -6.32 9.70 -4.93
C THR A 81 -7.08 8.79 -5.89
N GLY A 82 -6.94 9.00 -7.20
CA GLY A 82 -7.55 8.16 -8.22
C GLY A 82 -6.74 6.91 -8.55
N ASP A 83 -6.95 6.42 -9.77
CA ASP A 83 -6.20 5.32 -10.37
C ASP A 83 -4.68 5.56 -10.27
N GLN A 84 -3.92 4.47 -10.24
CA GLN A 84 -2.45 4.56 -10.14
C GLN A 84 -1.78 3.85 -11.32
N LYS A 85 -0.70 4.43 -11.82
CA LYS A 85 0.21 3.78 -12.75
C LYS A 85 1.49 3.40 -12.03
N MET A 86 1.93 2.15 -12.18
CA MET A 86 3.20 1.68 -11.65
C MET A 86 4.05 1.04 -12.73
N TYR A 87 5.35 1.28 -12.63
CA TYR A 87 6.37 0.72 -13.51
C TYR A 87 7.55 0.24 -12.68
N VAL A 88 7.80 -1.06 -12.71
CA VAL A 88 8.96 -1.68 -12.07
C VAL A 88 9.96 -2.07 -13.14
N TYR A 89 11.19 -1.62 -13.01
CA TYR A 89 12.26 -1.86 -13.98
C TYR A 89 13.45 -2.52 -13.32
N PHE A 90 13.81 -3.71 -13.80
CA PHE A 90 14.90 -4.50 -13.25
C PHE A 90 16.24 -4.11 -13.85
N GLU A 91 17.20 -3.75 -12.99
CA GLU A 91 18.56 -3.38 -13.38
C GLU A 91 19.54 -4.53 -13.22
N ARG A 92 19.42 -5.35 -12.16
CA ARG A 92 20.32 -6.47 -11.87
C ARG A 92 19.54 -7.68 -11.32
N PRO A 93 20.05 -8.91 -11.46
CA PRO A 93 21.21 -9.32 -12.25
C PRO A 93 20.94 -9.36 -13.76
N ALA A 94 21.89 -9.88 -14.55
CA ALA A 94 21.83 -9.89 -16.01
C ALA A 94 20.65 -10.72 -16.57
N ASP A 95 20.22 -11.76 -15.86
CA ASP A 95 19.10 -12.64 -16.21
C ASP A 95 17.73 -11.93 -16.17
N VAL A 96 17.59 -10.93 -15.30
CA VAL A 96 16.37 -10.10 -15.19
C VAL A 96 16.57 -8.68 -15.72
N ASN A 97 17.76 -8.33 -16.20
CA ASN A 97 18.05 -6.99 -16.71
C ASN A 97 17.05 -6.60 -17.80
N LYS A 98 16.47 -5.39 -17.70
CA LYS A 98 15.43 -4.85 -18.60
C LYS A 98 14.09 -5.59 -18.55
N MET A 99 13.89 -6.54 -17.64
CA MET A 99 12.53 -6.95 -17.32
C MET A 99 11.76 -5.73 -16.81
N ALA A 100 10.48 -5.66 -17.18
CA ALA A 100 9.61 -4.59 -16.73
C ALA A 100 8.25 -5.14 -16.32
N TYR A 101 7.71 -4.62 -15.23
CA TYR A 101 6.36 -4.90 -14.77
C TYR A 101 5.55 -3.61 -14.76
N LEU A 102 4.48 -3.56 -15.56
CA LEU A 102 3.60 -2.40 -15.73
C LEU A 102 2.25 -2.72 -15.11
N VAL A 103 1.70 -1.77 -14.34
CA VAL A 103 0.40 -1.90 -13.70
C VAL A 103 -0.41 -0.63 -13.90
N TYR A 104 -1.66 -0.81 -14.34
CA TYR A 104 -2.71 0.19 -14.23
C TYR A 104 -3.69 -0.29 -13.16
N LYS A 105 -3.66 0.40 -12.02
CA LYS A 105 -4.47 0.11 -10.85
C LYS A 105 -5.76 0.91 -10.93
N HIS A 106 -6.90 0.24 -10.73
CA HIS A 106 -8.22 0.86 -10.79
C HIS A 106 -8.82 0.96 -9.37
N VAL A 107 -9.28 2.14 -8.99
CA VAL A 107 -9.89 2.37 -7.65
C VAL A 107 -11.40 2.10 -7.62
N ASP A 108 -12.03 1.90 -8.78
CA ASP A 108 -13.46 1.68 -8.96
C ASP A 108 -13.91 0.22 -8.75
N GLY A 109 -13.02 -0.63 -8.23
CA GLY A 109 -13.29 -2.04 -7.94
C GLY A 109 -13.10 -2.98 -9.14
N ARG A 110 -12.71 -2.47 -10.33
CA ARG A 110 -12.28 -3.33 -11.43
C ARG A 110 -10.93 -3.99 -11.13
N ASP A 111 -10.68 -5.13 -11.76
CA ASP A 111 -9.37 -5.79 -11.68
C ASP A 111 -8.29 -4.94 -12.36
N ASP A 112 -7.15 -4.80 -11.69
CA ASP A 112 -5.97 -4.10 -12.22
C ASP A 112 -5.44 -4.75 -13.50
N ASP A 113 -5.03 -3.94 -14.46
CA ASP A 113 -4.32 -4.42 -15.64
C ASP A 113 -2.82 -4.50 -15.40
N ARG A 114 -2.25 -5.67 -15.69
CA ARG A 114 -0.87 -6.00 -15.33
C ARG A 114 -0.15 -6.68 -16.48
N TRP A 115 1.07 -6.26 -16.75
CA TRP A 115 1.92 -6.84 -17.79
C TRP A 115 3.34 -7.03 -17.29
N LEU A 116 3.93 -8.17 -17.64
CA LEU A 116 5.34 -8.47 -17.43
C LEU A 116 6.04 -8.60 -18.79
N PHE A 117 6.96 -7.70 -19.06
CA PHE A 117 7.88 -7.81 -20.18
C PHE A 117 9.13 -8.61 -19.77
N MET A 118 9.43 -9.65 -20.54
CA MET A 118 10.59 -10.53 -20.38
C MET A 118 11.47 -10.44 -21.62
N PRO A 119 12.58 -9.66 -21.59
CA PRO A 119 13.39 -9.40 -22.77
C PRO A 119 14.08 -10.65 -23.30
N GLY A 120 14.52 -11.57 -22.42
CA GLY A 120 15.14 -12.83 -22.83
C GLY A 120 14.21 -13.75 -23.63
N LEU A 121 12.90 -13.53 -23.56
CA LEU A 121 11.89 -14.26 -24.34
C LEU A 121 11.25 -13.39 -25.42
N ASN A 122 11.61 -12.12 -25.50
CA ASN A 122 10.92 -11.10 -26.29
C ASN A 122 9.38 -11.15 -26.13
N LEU A 123 8.92 -11.32 -24.88
CA LEU A 123 7.53 -11.61 -24.57
C LEU A 123 6.95 -10.56 -23.61
N VAL A 124 5.78 -10.04 -23.96
CA VAL A 124 4.89 -9.33 -23.02
C VAL A 124 3.81 -10.30 -22.57
N LYS A 125 3.84 -10.69 -21.30
CA LYS A 125 2.84 -11.56 -20.68
C LYS A 125 1.85 -10.72 -19.88
N ARG A 126 0.54 -10.85 -20.16
CA ARG A 126 -0.50 -10.31 -19.26
C ARG A 126 -0.53 -11.15 -17.99
N VAL A 127 -0.52 -10.51 -16.82
CA VAL A 127 -0.75 -11.17 -15.53
C VAL A 127 -2.24 -11.05 -15.26
N ALA A 128 -3.00 -12.13 -15.45
CA ALA A 128 -4.43 -12.14 -15.24
C ALA A 128 -4.77 -11.86 -13.76
N ALA A 129 -5.99 -11.38 -13.50
CA ALA A 129 -6.47 -11.14 -12.14
C ALA A 129 -6.40 -12.40 -11.26
N SER A 130 -6.68 -13.58 -11.82
CA SER A 130 -6.51 -14.88 -11.15
C SER A 130 -5.06 -15.17 -10.75
N ASP A 131 -4.11 -14.64 -11.51
CA ASP A 131 -2.68 -14.92 -11.38
C ASP A 131 -1.96 -13.86 -10.52
N LYS A 132 -2.68 -12.86 -10.01
CA LYS A 132 -2.08 -11.81 -9.16
C LYS A 132 -1.45 -12.34 -7.88
N ARG A 133 -1.87 -13.54 -7.44
CA ARG A 133 -1.32 -14.33 -6.31
C ARG A 133 -0.25 -15.34 -6.71
N THR A 134 0.36 -15.16 -7.88
CA THR A 134 1.57 -15.90 -8.25
C THR A 134 2.82 -15.16 -7.78
N SER A 135 3.88 -15.93 -7.53
CA SER A 135 5.17 -15.41 -7.06
C SER A 135 5.73 -14.33 -7.99
N PHE A 136 6.04 -13.18 -7.42
CA PHE A 136 6.67 -12.06 -8.10
C PHE A 136 8.12 -12.43 -8.39
N VAL A 137 8.40 -12.81 -9.64
CA VAL A 137 9.74 -13.12 -10.16
C VAL A 137 10.49 -14.13 -9.27
N GLY A 138 9.78 -15.12 -8.73
CA GLY A 138 10.36 -16.17 -7.90
C GLY A 138 10.68 -15.77 -6.46
N SER A 139 10.06 -14.69 -5.96
CA SER A 139 10.09 -14.28 -4.54
C SER A 139 8.88 -14.76 -3.75
N ASP A 140 8.90 -14.53 -2.46
CA ASP A 140 7.76 -14.80 -1.57
C ASP A 140 6.65 -13.74 -1.66
N PHE A 141 6.89 -12.64 -2.37
CA PHE A 141 5.86 -11.62 -2.64
C PHE A 141 4.98 -12.04 -3.82
N PHE A 142 3.72 -11.65 -3.79
CA PHE A 142 2.84 -11.76 -4.94
C PHE A 142 2.91 -10.52 -5.84
N TYR A 143 2.46 -10.63 -7.09
CA TYR A 143 2.31 -9.47 -7.97
C TYR A 143 1.42 -8.39 -7.36
N GLU A 144 0.37 -8.77 -6.62
CA GLU A 144 -0.50 -7.84 -5.91
C GLU A 144 0.16 -7.14 -4.71
N ASP A 145 1.21 -7.73 -4.14
CA ASP A 145 1.92 -7.10 -3.02
C ASP A 145 2.82 -5.97 -3.49
N VAL A 146 3.44 -6.12 -4.67
CA VAL A 146 4.31 -5.08 -5.26
C VAL A 146 3.51 -3.89 -5.78
N SER A 147 2.32 -4.15 -6.33
CA SER A 147 1.42 -3.10 -6.83
C SER A 147 0.46 -2.55 -5.78
N GLY A 148 0.47 -3.11 -4.57
CA GLY A 148 -0.56 -2.84 -3.56
C GLY A 148 -1.91 -3.53 -3.82
N ARG A 149 -2.64 -3.71 -2.71
CA ARG A 149 -3.98 -4.32 -2.67
C ARG A 149 -5.03 -3.24 -2.48
N SER A 150 -6.16 -3.38 -3.17
CA SER A 150 -7.33 -2.55 -2.86
C SER A 150 -7.89 -2.98 -1.50
N PRO A 151 -8.28 -2.02 -0.64
CA PRO A 151 -8.92 -2.32 0.64
C PRO A 151 -10.27 -3.00 0.48
#